data_AF-A0AAW8I1I2-F1
#
_entry.id   AF-A0AAW8I1I2-F1
#
_cell.length_a   1.000
_cell.length_b   1.000
_cell.length_c   1.000
_cell.angle_alpha   90.00
_cell.angle_beta   90.00
_cell.angle_gamma   90.00
#
_symmetry.space_group_name_H-M   'P 1'
#
loop_
_entity.id
_entity.type
_entity.pdbx_description
1 polymer ?
#
loop_
_entity_poly.entity_id
_entity_poly.type
_entity_poly.pdbx_seq_one_letter_code
_entity_poly.pdbx_strand_id
1 'polypeptide(L)'
;MKPQDQGLHFPYRYDLRLAPMWLPFRWPGSQGVTVTEDGRFVARYGPFRVEAPLSSVRDAHITGPYRWWTAVGPRLSMVDDGLTFGTNAAAGVCIHFEPRIHRVIGLRDHSALTVTVADPEGLVAALSS
;
A
#
# COMPACT_ATOMS: atom_id res chain seq x y z
N MET A 1 26.27 0.51 -8.81
CA MET A 1 25.54 0.40 -7.54
C MET A 1 24.30 1.25 -7.68
N LYS A 2 23.10 0.67 -7.91
CA LYS A 2 21.88 1.49 -7.96
C LYS A 2 21.61 1.97 -6.53
N PRO A 3 21.27 3.25 -6.31
CA PRO A 3 20.89 3.72 -4.98
C PRO A 3 19.61 2.97 -4.61
N GLN A 4 19.77 1.91 -3.83
CA GLN A 4 18.67 1.20 -3.19
C GLN A 4 18.61 1.75 -1.76
N ASP A 5 17.54 2.49 -1.49
CA ASP A 5 16.81 2.39 -0.24
C ASP A 5 17.59 2.71 1.05
N GLN A 6 18.08 3.96 1.21
CA GLN A 6 18.12 4.54 2.55
C GLN A 6 16.71 5.10 2.83
N GLY A 7 15.92 4.34 3.58
CA GLY A 7 14.50 4.63 3.81
C GLY A 7 13.84 3.62 4.72
N LEU A 8 12.69 3.99 5.29
CA LEU A 8 11.88 3.12 6.12
C LEU A 8 11.07 2.17 5.24
N HIS A 9 11.31 0.87 5.36
CA HIS A 9 10.58 -0.16 4.62
C HIS A 9 9.60 -0.91 5.52
N PHE A 10 8.33 -0.91 5.12
CA PHE A 10 7.20 -1.53 5.78
C PHE A 10 6.69 -2.71 4.93
N PRO A 11 7.05 -3.96 5.27
CA PRO A 11 6.62 -5.14 4.52
C PRO A 11 5.11 -5.38 4.69
N TYR A 12 4.47 -6.02 3.71
CA TYR A 12 3.07 -6.44 3.87
C TYR A 12 2.89 -7.51 4.94
N ARG A 13 1.76 -7.44 5.63
CA ARG A 13 1.36 -8.45 6.62
C ARG A 13 0.63 -9.60 5.92
N TYR A 14 1.26 -10.75 5.83
CA TYR A 14 0.62 -11.97 5.32
C TYR A 14 0.03 -12.76 6.49
N ASP A 15 -1.30 -12.78 6.62
CA ASP A 15 -1.96 -13.64 7.60
C ASP A 15 -2.07 -15.05 7.04
N LEU A 16 -1.40 -16.02 7.67
CA LEU A 16 -1.42 -17.43 7.26
C LEU A 16 -2.84 -18.02 7.24
N ARG A 17 -3.79 -17.48 8.03
CA ARG A 17 -5.19 -17.93 8.02
C ARG A 17 -5.91 -17.61 6.71
N LEU A 18 -5.42 -16.59 6.00
CA LEU A 18 -5.92 -16.18 4.69
C LEU A 18 -5.03 -16.72 3.56
N ALA A 19 -4.12 -17.66 3.85
CA ALA A 19 -3.19 -18.21 2.87
C ALA A 19 -3.83 -18.65 1.56
N PRO A 20 -4.93 -19.41 1.52
CA PRO A 20 -5.55 -19.82 0.26
C PRO A 20 -5.93 -18.64 -0.65
N MET A 21 -6.20 -17.47 -0.09
CA MET A 21 -6.64 -16.29 -0.82
C MET A 21 -5.49 -15.43 -1.35
N TRP A 22 -4.34 -15.38 -0.66
CA TRP A 22 -3.18 -14.59 -1.10
C TRP A 22 -2.06 -15.42 -1.73
N LEU A 23 -2.03 -16.75 -1.55
CA LEU A 23 -1.00 -17.64 -2.12
C LEU A 23 -0.79 -17.45 -3.63
N PRO A 24 -1.83 -17.34 -4.49
CA PRO A 24 -1.64 -17.07 -5.92
C PRO A 24 -1.10 -15.66 -6.22
N PHE A 25 -1.17 -14.75 -5.25
CA PHE A 25 -0.67 -13.37 -5.33
C PHE A 25 0.56 -13.16 -4.42
N ARG A 26 1.24 -14.23 -4.02
CA ARG A 26 2.51 -14.14 -3.30
C ARG A 26 3.62 -13.89 -4.31
N TRP A 27 4.13 -12.67 -4.32
CA TRP A 27 5.17 -12.27 -5.26
C TRP A 27 6.56 -12.39 -4.62
N PRO A 28 7.58 -12.87 -5.38
CA PRO A 28 8.96 -12.84 -4.92
C PRO A 28 9.49 -11.40 -4.83
N GLY A 29 10.51 -11.18 -3.99
CA GLY A 29 11.16 -9.88 -3.79
C GLY A 29 10.61 -9.06 -2.61
N SER A 30 11.15 -7.85 -2.43
CA SER A 30 10.76 -6.92 -1.35
C SER A 30 9.41 -6.26 -1.67
N GLN A 31 8.34 -6.90 -1.21
CA GLN A 31 6.97 -6.41 -1.32
C GLN A 31 6.60 -5.62 -0.07
N GLY A 32 6.06 -4.42 -0.26
CA GLY A 32 5.77 -3.51 0.84
C GLY A 32 5.79 -2.06 0.41
N VAL A 33 5.85 -1.19 1.40
CA VAL A 33 5.92 0.26 1.24
C VAL A 33 7.28 0.73 1.71
N THR A 34 7.99 1.48 0.87
CA THR A 34 9.21 2.17 1.26
C THR A 34 8.98 3.67 1.26
N VAL A 35 9.35 4.32 2.35
CA VAL A 35 9.49 5.78 2.45
C VAL A 35 10.98 6.10 2.36
N THR A 36 11.43 6.68 1.26
CA THR A 36 12.85 7.00 1.05
C THR A 36 13.22 8.29 1.78
N GLU A 37 14.48 8.42 2.21
CA GLU A 37 15.00 9.68 2.79
C GLU A 37 14.91 10.88 1.84
N ASP A 38 14.96 10.66 0.52
CA ASP A 38 14.73 11.70 -0.50
C ASP A 38 13.28 12.23 -0.55
N GLY A 39 12.40 11.78 0.34
CA GLY A 39 11.00 12.21 0.39
C GLY A 39 10.09 11.56 -0.65
N ARG A 40 10.33 10.28 -0.99
CA ARG A 40 9.49 9.52 -1.93
C ARG A 40 8.76 8.38 -1.24
N PHE A 41 7.51 8.21 -1.62
CA PHE A 41 6.67 7.09 -1.29
C PHE A 41 6.72 6.06 -2.42
N VAL A 42 7.09 4.81 -2.11
CA VAL A 42 7.14 3.71 -3.08
C VAL A 42 6.39 2.52 -2.53
N ALA A 43 5.24 2.17 -3.11
CA ALA A 43 4.55 0.92 -2.77
C ALA A 43 4.70 -0.10 -3.90
N ARG A 44 5.11 -1.33 -3.56
CA ARG A 44 5.27 -2.44 -4.52
C ARG A 44 4.39 -3.59 -4.12
N TYR A 45 3.56 -4.07 -5.03
CA TYR A 45 2.77 -5.30 -4.86
C TYR A 45 2.76 -6.09 -6.16
N GLY A 46 3.64 -7.08 -6.24
CA GLY A 46 3.85 -7.90 -7.42
C GLY A 46 4.32 -7.10 -8.62
N PRO A 47 3.63 -7.17 -9.77
CA PRO A 47 3.99 -6.38 -10.94
C PRO A 47 3.63 -4.89 -10.79
N PHE A 48 2.83 -4.53 -9.78
CA PHE A 48 2.38 -3.17 -9.58
C PHE A 48 3.37 -2.39 -8.72
N ARG A 49 3.68 -1.18 -9.18
CA ARG A 49 4.53 -0.22 -8.46
C ARG A 49 3.85 1.14 -8.48
N VAL A 50 3.68 1.69 -7.29
CA VAL A 50 3.24 3.06 -7.05
C VAL A 50 4.46 3.84 -6.62
N GLU A 51 4.71 4.98 -7.23
CA GLU A 51 5.72 5.93 -6.79
C GLU A 51 5.12 7.33 -6.81
N ALA A 52 5.21 8.03 -5.68
CA ALA A 52 4.70 9.38 -5.51
C ALA A 52 5.64 10.17 -4.59
N PRO A 53 5.77 11.50 -4.75
CA PRO A 53 6.40 12.35 -3.74
C PRO A 53 5.65 12.26 -2.40
N LEU A 54 6.35 12.27 -1.27
CA LEU A 54 5.70 12.37 0.05
C LEU A 54 4.91 13.67 0.18
N SER A 55 5.35 14.76 -0.47
CA SER A 55 4.61 16.02 -0.53
C SER A 55 3.24 15.91 -1.18
N SER A 56 2.98 14.85 -1.95
CA SER A 56 1.66 14.56 -2.51
C SER A 56 0.77 13.78 -1.55
N VAL A 57 1.30 13.26 -0.43
CA VAL A 57 0.49 12.61 0.61
C VAL A 57 -0.23 13.69 1.40
N ARG A 58 -1.56 13.68 1.34
CA ARG A 58 -2.43 14.67 1.97
C ARG A 58 -2.89 14.21 3.35
N ASP A 59 -3.17 12.91 3.46
CA ASP A 59 -3.61 12.28 4.71
C ASP A 59 -3.27 10.79 4.68
N ALA A 60 -3.01 10.21 5.85
CA ALA A 60 -2.80 8.78 6.01
C ALA A 60 -3.40 8.33 7.34
N HIS A 61 -4.31 7.36 7.29
CA HIS A 61 -4.96 6.88 8.51
C HIS A 61 -5.13 5.36 8.51
N ILE A 62 -5.07 4.78 9.70
CA ILE A 62 -5.25 3.34 9.92
C ILE A 62 -6.74 3.03 9.77
N THR A 63 -7.03 1.98 9.01
CA THR A 63 -8.36 1.51 8.68
C THR A 63 -8.48 0.02 9.02
N GLY A 64 -9.66 -0.39 9.48
CA GLY A 64 -9.95 -1.76 9.91
C GLY A 64 -10.70 -1.81 11.25
N PRO A 65 -11.04 -3.02 11.74
CA PRO A 65 -10.83 -4.32 11.07
C PRO A 65 -11.78 -4.52 9.88
N TYR A 66 -11.26 -5.10 8.80
CA TYR A 66 -12.06 -5.44 7.61
C TYR A 66 -12.77 -6.79 7.78
N ARG A 67 -13.96 -6.94 7.18
CA ARG A 67 -14.62 -8.26 7.13
C ARG A 67 -13.78 -9.20 6.24
N TRP A 68 -13.47 -10.39 6.73
CA TRP A 68 -12.52 -11.34 6.10
C TRP A 68 -12.89 -11.74 4.67
N TRP A 69 -14.19 -11.82 4.31
CA TRP A 69 -14.62 -12.11 2.93
C TRP A 69 -14.48 -10.92 1.97
N THR A 70 -14.31 -9.69 2.50
CA THR A 70 -13.99 -8.50 1.72
C THR A 70 -12.49 -8.17 1.68
N ALA A 71 -11.62 -8.92 2.36
CA ALA A 71 -10.29 -8.44 2.71
C ALA A 71 -9.13 -8.86 1.78
N VAL A 72 -9.34 -9.79 0.84
CA VAL A 72 -8.19 -10.38 0.11
C VAL A 72 -8.29 -10.18 -1.41
N GLY A 73 -7.19 -9.69 -1.98
CA GLY A 73 -6.94 -9.50 -3.41
C GLY A 73 -6.79 -8.03 -3.82
N PRO A 74 -6.10 -7.73 -4.94
CA PRO A 74 -6.09 -6.40 -5.53
C PRO A 74 -7.50 -6.07 -6.02
N ARG A 75 -8.20 -5.18 -5.31
CA ARG A 75 -9.50 -4.65 -5.76
C ARG A 75 -9.34 -3.19 -6.16
N LEU A 76 -9.86 -2.87 -7.35
CA LEU A 76 -10.32 -1.52 -7.66
C LEU A 76 -11.56 -1.28 -6.79
N SER A 77 -11.46 -0.41 -5.79
CA SER A 77 -12.67 0.13 -5.18
C SER A 77 -13.24 1.15 -6.15
N MET A 78 -14.23 0.73 -6.95
CA MET A 78 -14.94 1.61 -7.90
C MET A 78 -15.74 2.73 -7.21
N VAL A 79 -15.89 2.69 -5.89
CA VAL A 79 -16.69 3.68 -5.14
C VAL A 79 -15.91 4.97 -4.90
N ASP A 80 -14.57 4.92 -4.81
CA ASP A 80 -13.71 6.08 -4.47
C ASP A 80 -12.40 6.18 -5.29
N ASP A 81 -12.32 5.54 -6.46
CA ASP A 81 -11.07 5.43 -7.27
C ASP A 81 -9.86 4.84 -6.49
N GLY A 82 -10.10 4.04 -5.45
CA GLY A 82 -9.08 3.55 -4.53
C GLY A 82 -8.43 2.22 -4.95
N LEU A 83 -7.11 2.12 -4.78
CA LEU A 83 -6.36 0.88 -5.01
C LEU A 83 -6.07 0.16 -3.68
N THR A 84 -6.36 -1.14 -3.59
CA THR A 84 -6.08 -1.92 -2.36
C THR A 84 -5.05 -3.02 -2.60
N PHE A 85 -3.99 -3.03 -1.79
CA PHE A 85 -3.04 -4.14 -1.67
C PHE A 85 -3.27 -4.87 -0.34
N GLY A 86 -4.31 -5.72 -0.33
CA GLY A 86 -4.77 -6.42 0.86
C GLY A 86 -4.24 -7.86 0.95
N THR A 87 -3.41 -8.13 1.95
CA THR A 87 -2.89 -9.46 2.33
C THR A 87 -3.37 -9.92 3.71
N ASN A 88 -4.10 -9.06 4.44
CA ASN A 88 -4.74 -9.35 5.73
C ASN A 88 -6.04 -8.54 5.89
N ALA A 89 -6.96 -9.03 6.72
CA ALA A 89 -8.19 -8.36 7.14
C ALA A 89 -8.05 -7.50 8.41
N ALA A 90 -6.95 -7.63 9.17
CA ALA A 90 -6.85 -7.04 10.50
C ALA A 90 -6.74 -5.51 10.51
N ALA A 91 -5.86 -4.94 9.69
CA ALA A 91 -5.62 -3.50 9.60
C ALA A 91 -4.91 -3.15 8.28
N GLY A 92 -5.18 -1.96 7.77
CA GLY A 92 -4.47 -1.35 6.66
C GLY A 92 -4.29 0.15 6.88
N VAL A 93 -3.51 0.79 6.03
CA VAL A 93 -3.36 2.26 6.00
C VAL A 93 -3.97 2.74 4.70
N CYS A 94 -4.95 3.63 4.78
CA CYS A 94 -5.49 4.34 3.63
C CYS A 94 -4.73 5.66 3.50
N ILE A 95 -4.09 5.85 2.35
CA ILE A 95 -3.20 6.98 2.05
C ILE A 95 -3.86 7.78 0.94
N HIS A 96 -4.12 9.05 1.18
CA HIS A 96 -4.76 9.97 0.25
C HIS A 96 -3.70 10.83 -0.44
N PHE A 97 -3.80 10.99 -1.76
CA PHE A 97 -2.85 11.73 -2.55
C PHE A 97 -3.47 12.93 -3.26
N GLU A 98 -2.78 14.07 -3.23
CA GLU A 98 -3.09 15.29 -3.98
C GLU A 98 -1.78 15.92 -4.52
N PRO A 99 -1.59 16.03 -5.85
CA PRO A 99 -2.49 15.58 -6.91
C PRO A 99 -2.59 14.05 -6.99
N ARG A 100 -3.68 13.55 -7.58
CA ARG A 100 -3.96 12.11 -7.72
C ARG A 100 -2.77 11.36 -8.35
N ILE A 101 -2.53 10.14 -7.90
CA ILE A 101 -1.47 9.30 -8.50
C ILE A 101 -1.92 8.78 -9.85
N HIS A 102 -1.07 8.92 -10.86
CA HIS A 102 -1.37 8.46 -12.21
C HIS A 102 -1.40 6.92 -12.32
N ARG A 103 -2.58 6.38 -12.65
CA ARG A 103 -2.75 5.16 -13.47
C ARG A 103 -1.91 3.94 -13.07
N VAL A 104 -2.08 3.48 -11.82
CA VAL A 104 -1.36 2.30 -11.28
C VAL A 104 -2.06 1.00 -11.66
N ILE A 105 -3.40 0.96 -11.59
CA ILE A 105 -4.23 -0.16 -12.08
C ILE A 105 -5.42 0.39 -12.86
N GLY A 106 -5.55 0.00 -14.13
CA GLY A 106 -6.62 0.48 -15.02
C GLY A 106 -6.28 1.80 -15.72
N LEU A 107 -7.31 2.56 -16.11
CA LEU A 107 -7.16 3.77 -16.96
C LEU A 107 -7.30 5.10 -16.20
N ARG A 108 -7.49 5.08 -14.88
CA ARG A 108 -7.83 6.25 -14.04
C ARG A 108 -6.76 6.60 -13.02
N ASP A 109 -6.76 7.87 -12.60
CA ASP A 109 -5.93 8.36 -11.51
C ASP A 109 -6.55 8.01 -10.16
N HIS A 110 -5.72 7.59 -9.22
CA HIS A 110 -6.14 7.15 -7.90
C HIS A 110 -5.90 8.25 -6.87
N SER A 111 -6.97 8.68 -6.21
CA SER A 111 -6.91 9.62 -5.08
C SER A 111 -6.48 8.94 -3.78
N ALA A 112 -6.56 7.61 -3.69
CA ALA A 112 -6.18 6.90 -2.48
C ALA A 112 -5.57 5.50 -2.76
N LEU A 113 -4.65 5.10 -1.89
CA LEU A 113 -4.04 3.77 -1.84
C LEU A 113 -4.21 3.17 -0.45
N THR A 114 -4.82 1.99 -0.38
CA THR A 114 -4.91 1.19 0.84
C THR A 114 -3.85 0.08 0.83
N VAL A 115 -3.02 0.02 1.87
CA VAL A 115 -1.95 -0.97 2.03
C VAL A 115 -2.05 -1.70 3.37
N THR A 116 -1.92 -3.03 3.39
CA THR A 116 -1.95 -3.81 4.64
C THR A 116 -0.53 -4.19 5.09
N VAL A 117 0.19 -3.22 5.64
CA VAL A 117 1.58 -3.41 6.14
C VAL A 117 1.63 -4.08 7.51
N ALA A 118 2.78 -4.65 7.86
CA ALA A 118 3.05 -5.28 9.16
C ALA A 118 2.99 -4.28 10.32
N ASP A 119 3.39 -3.04 10.06
CA ASP A 119 3.40 -1.93 11.02
C ASP A 119 2.64 -0.71 10.45
N PRO A 120 1.29 -0.66 10.61
CA PRO A 120 0.47 0.45 10.14
C PRO A 120 0.74 1.77 10.86
N GLU A 121 1.04 1.69 12.16
CA GLU A 121 1.32 2.87 13.00
C GLU A 121 2.64 3.52 12.61
N GLY A 122 3.70 2.72 12.46
CA GLY A 122 4.99 3.21 11.97
C GLY A 122 4.89 3.82 10.58
N LEU A 123 4.06 3.26 9.69
CA LEU A 123 3.84 3.84 8.36
C LEU A 123 3.13 5.20 8.45
N VAL A 124 2.06 5.34 9.23
CA VAL A 124 1.37 6.64 9.41
C VAL A 124 2.31 7.68 10.01
N ALA A 125 3.10 7.30 11.01
CA ALA A 125 4.09 8.19 11.61
C ALA A 125 5.13 8.68 10.59
N ALA A 126 5.63 7.78 9.73
CA ALA A 126 6.58 8.14 8.67
C ALA A 126 5.98 9.04 7.58
N LEU A 127 4.67 8.96 7.33
CA LEU A 127 3.96 9.79 6.35
C LEU A 127 3.52 11.15 6.89
N SER A 128 3.50 11.31 8.22
CA SER A 128 3.07 12.54 8.89
C SER A 128 4.24 13.44 9.32
N SER A 129 5.48 13.04 8.98
CA SER A 129 6.72 13.70 9.40
C SER A 129 7.21 14.78 8.42
#